data_AF-A0A2V8R340-F1
#
_entry.id   AF-A0A2V8R340-F1
#
_cell.length_a   1.000
_cell.length_b   1.000
_cell.length_c   1.000
_cell.angle_alpha   90.00
_cell.angle_beta   90.00
_cell.angle_gamma   90.00
#
_symmetry.space_group_name_H-M   'P 1'
#
loop_
_entity.id
_entity.type
_entity.pdbx_description
1 polymer ?
#
loop_
_entity_poly.entity_id
_entity_poly.type
_entity_poly.pdbx_seq_one_letter_code
_entity_poly.pdbx_strand_id
1 'polypeptide(L)'
;TGYQEVLTDPSYAGQIVCMTYPLIGNYGVNSEDGESSRPWVEGFVAREFSRMASSWRAEESLDAYLKRWNIPGVDHIDTRALVRHIRDKGAMRACLSTIDTDADSVIEKARNSPPMENRELASVVT
;
A
#
# COMPACT_ATOMS: atom_id res chain seq x y z
N THR A 1 -6.40 -9.75 -8.77
CA THR A 1 -5.78 -10.90 -8.08
C THR A 1 -4.35 -10.51 -7.77
N GLY A 2 -3.78 -11.01 -6.67
CA GLY A 2 -2.38 -10.74 -6.31
C GLY A 2 -2.12 -9.46 -5.50
N TYR A 3 -3.13 -8.83 -4.87
CA TYR A 3 -2.83 -7.72 -3.94
C TYR A 3 -2.05 -8.20 -2.72
N GLN A 4 -2.27 -9.44 -2.29
CA GLN A 4 -1.59 -10.01 -1.15
C GLN A 4 -0.10 -10.24 -1.44
N GLU A 5 0.22 -10.81 -2.61
CA GLU A 5 1.59 -10.97 -3.10
C GLU A 5 2.32 -9.62 -3.10
N VAL A 6 1.68 -8.56 -3.60
CA VAL A 6 2.21 -7.19 -3.62
C VAL A 6 2.42 -6.62 -2.22
N LEU A 7 1.52 -6.90 -1.27
CA LEU A 7 1.69 -6.48 0.12
C LEU A 7 2.90 -7.16 0.77
N THR A 8 3.13 -8.44 0.45
CA THR A 8 4.19 -9.28 1.03
C THR A 8 5.49 -9.31 0.23
N ASP A 9 5.56 -8.67 -0.93
CA ASP A 9 6.78 -8.67 -1.73
C ASP A 9 7.80 -7.67 -1.14
N PRO A 10 8.99 -8.14 -0.73
CA PRO A 10 10.03 -7.29 -0.16
C PRO A 10 10.52 -6.19 -1.10
N SER A 11 10.31 -6.32 -2.40
CA SER A 11 10.66 -5.29 -3.39
C SER A 11 9.91 -3.97 -3.16
N TYR A 12 8.77 -4.01 -2.48
CA TYR A 12 7.98 -2.82 -2.12
C TYR A 12 8.32 -2.25 -0.73
N ALA A 13 9.37 -2.76 -0.08
CA ALA A 13 9.86 -2.20 1.19
C ALA A 13 10.09 -0.68 1.06
N GLY A 14 9.43 0.11 1.92
CA GLY A 14 9.56 1.57 1.86
C GLY A 14 8.67 2.26 0.83
N GLN A 15 7.81 1.54 0.11
CA GLN A 15 6.94 2.09 -0.95
C GLN A 15 5.49 2.18 -0.51
N ILE A 16 4.80 3.20 -1.04
CA ILE A 16 3.34 3.27 -1.03
C ILE A 16 2.85 2.71 -2.36
N VAL A 17 2.07 1.64 -2.30
CA VAL A 17 1.56 0.97 -3.50
C VAL A 17 0.16 1.45 -3.82
N CYS A 18 -0.04 1.90 -5.06
CA CYS A 18 -1.34 2.25 -5.61
C CYS A 18 -1.83 1.17 -6.57
N MET A 19 -2.97 0.56 -6.24
CA MET A 19 -3.61 -0.42 -7.11
C MET A 19 -4.37 0.25 -8.24
N THR A 20 -4.19 -0.27 -9.46
CA THR A 20 -4.93 0.16 -10.65
C THR A 20 -6.33 -0.46 -10.71
N TYR A 21 -6.50 -1.66 -10.14
CA TYR A 21 -7.79 -2.31 -10.06
C TYR A 21 -8.66 -1.66 -8.98
N PRO A 22 -9.93 -1.34 -9.28
CA PRO A 22 -10.71 -0.46 -8.42
C PRO A 22 -11.12 -1.09 -7.08
N LEU A 23 -11.47 -2.38 -7.08
CA LEU A 23 -11.97 -3.07 -5.89
C LEU A 23 -10.91 -4.01 -5.33
N ILE A 24 -10.35 -3.69 -4.17
CA ILE A 24 -9.29 -4.48 -3.54
C ILE A 24 -9.79 -5.07 -2.23
N GLY A 25 -9.43 -6.33 -1.91
CA GLY A 25 -9.89 -7.02 -0.70
C GLY A 25 -11.07 -7.97 -0.92
N ASN A 26 -11.53 -8.17 -2.16
CA ASN A 26 -12.71 -8.97 -2.47
C ASN A 26 -12.57 -10.46 -2.12
N TYR A 27 -11.35 -11.01 -2.10
CA TYR A 27 -11.09 -12.40 -1.73
C TYR A 27 -10.46 -12.55 -0.33
N GLY A 28 -10.38 -11.46 0.45
CA GLY A 28 -9.74 -11.45 1.76
C GLY A 28 -8.24 -11.67 1.72
N VAL A 29 -7.66 -11.99 2.87
CA VAL A 29 -6.27 -12.39 3.03
C VAL A 29 -6.26 -13.79 3.63
N ASN A 30 -5.31 -14.62 3.22
CA ASN A 30 -5.06 -15.94 3.79
C ASN A 30 -3.60 -16.09 4.19
N SER A 31 -3.26 -17.07 5.01
CA SER A 31 -1.87 -17.35 5.35
C SER A 31 -1.08 -18.06 4.24
N GLU A 32 -1.76 -18.75 3.32
CA GLU A 32 -1.12 -19.54 2.26
C GLU A 32 -0.58 -18.72 1.07
N ASP A 33 -1.21 -17.61 0.69
CA ASP A 33 -0.84 -16.83 -0.52
C ASP A 33 0.11 -15.65 -0.18
N GLY A 34 0.78 -15.68 0.99
CA GLY A 34 1.77 -14.69 1.39
C GLY A 34 3.19 -15.11 0.98
N GLU A 35 3.85 -14.32 0.13
CA GLU A 35 5.26 -14.52 -0.30
C GLU A 35 6.27 -14.26 0.83
N SER A 36 5.84 -13.63 1.92
CA SER A 36 6.64 -13.33 3.09
C SER A 36 5.83 -13.42 4.38
N SER A 37 6.53 -13.61 5.50
CA SER A 37 5.95 -13.66 6.84
C SER A 37 5.35 -12.32 7.30
N ARG A 38 5.70 -11.22 6.64
CA ARG A 38 5.19 -9.87 6.92
C ARG A 38 4.95 -9.09 5.63
N PRO A 39 4.02 -8.12 5.63
CA PRO A 39 3.93 -7.14 4.58
C PRO A 39 5.09 -6.14 4.65
N TRP A 40 5.58 -5.73 3.49
CA TRP A 40 6.72 -4.81 3.35
C TRP A 40 6.30 -3.41 2.89
N VAL A 41 5.08 -3.27 2.36
CA VAL A 41 4.56 -1.97 1.95
C VAL A 41 4.42 -1.03 3.15
N GLU A 42 4.75 0.25 2.95
CA GLU A 42 4.57 1.30 3.96
C GLU A 42 3.19 1.96 3.87
N GLY A 43 2.47 1.72 2.77
CA GLY A 43 1.14 2.26 2.58
C GLY A 43 0.44 1.63 1.40
N PHE A 44 -0.89 1.61 1.49
CA PHE A 44 -1.70 0.94 0.49
C PHE A 44 -2.84 1.83 0.01
N VAL A 45 -2.97 1.96 -1.31
CA VAL A 45 -3.89 2.91 -1.93
C VAL A 45 -4.73 2.20 -2.98
N ALA A 46 -6.05 2.33 -2.88
CA ALA A 46 -6.98 1.80 -3.89
C ALA A 46 -8.15 2.75 -4.13
N ARG A 47 -8.99 2.42 -5.13
CA ARG A 47 -10.23 3.16 -5.36
C ARG A 47 -11.27 2.80 -4.30
N GLU A 48 -11.39 1.52 -3.95
CA GLU A 48 -12.34 1.04 -2.97
C GLU A 48 -11.79 -0.23 -2.30
N PHE A 49 -11.84 -0.26 -0.96
CA PHE A 49 -11.59 -1.49 -0.23
C PHE A 49 -12.90 -2.25 -0.03
N SER A 50 -12.90 -3.52 -0.39
CA SER A 50 -14.03 -4.40 -0.17
C SER A 50 -14.27 -4.57 1.32
N ARG A 51 -15.45 -4.19 1.79
CA ARG A 51 -15.86 -4.32 3.20
C ARG A 51 -15.96 -5.76 3.65
N MET A 52 -16.26 -6.66 2.72
CA MET A 52 -16.39 -8.08 2.98
C MET A 52 -15.47 -8.86 2.03
N ALA A 53 -14.78 -9.83 2.59
CA ALA A 53 -14.11 -10.85 1.82
C ALA A 53 -15.12 -11.94 1.48
N SER A 54 -15.19 -12.33 0.20
CA SER A 54 -16.06 -13.40 -0.28
C SER A 54 -15.21 -14.41 -1.04
N SER A 55 -14.48 -15.24 -0.29
CA SER A 55 -13.71 -16.36 -0.81
C SER A 55 -13.70 -17.49 0.21
N TRP A 56 -13.75 -18.73 -0.27
CA TRP A 56 -13.60 -19.92 0.57
C TRP A 56 -12.21 -20.03 1.22
N ARG A 57 -11.21 -19.35 0.64
CA ARG A 57 -9.85 -19.26 1.16
C ARG A 57 -9.65 -18.09 2.13
N ALA A 58 -10.62 -17.19 2.29
CA ALA A 58 -10.43 -15.99 3.11
C ALA A 58 -10.36 -16.34 4.60
N GLU A 59 -9.23 -16.05 5.24
CA GLU A 59 -9.07 -16.20 6.70
C GLU A 59 -9.36 -14.87 7.42
N GLU A 60 -8.97 -13.75 6.81
CA GLU A 60 -9.22 -12.41 7.35
C GLU A 60 -9.59 -11.39 6.26
N SER A 61 -10.17 -10.26 6.69
CA SER A 61 -10.45 -9.14 5.79
C SER A 61 -9.19 -8.30 5.54
N LEU A 62 -9.12 -7.64 4.38
CA LEU A 62 -8.00 -6.75 4.06
C LEU A 62 -7.84 -5.63 5.10
N ASP A 63 -8.95 -5.05 5.57
CA ASP A 63 -8.93 -4.01 6.61
C ASP A 63 -8.31 -4.52 7.92
N ALA A 64 -8.71 -5.72 8.36
CA ALA A 64 -8.15 -6.34 9.56
C ALA A 64 -6.64 -6.61 9.39
N TYR A 65 -6.23 -7.09 8.21
CA TYR A 65 -4.82 -7.32 7.90
C TYR A 65 -3.99 -6.04 7.96
N LEU A 66 -4.44 -4.97 7.30
CA LEU A 66 -3.73 -3.68 7.31
C LEU A 66 -3.61 -3.12 8.73
N LYS A 67 -4.68 -3.21 9.54
CA LYS A 67 -4.66 -2.80 10.95
C LYS A 67 -3.72 -3.63 11.81
N ARG A 68 -3.72 -4.96 11.62
CA ARG A 68 -2.84 -5.89 12.34
C ARG A 68 -1.35 -5.56 12.13
N TRP A 69 -0.99 -5.17 10.91
CA TRP A 69 0.38 -4.81 10.54
C TRP A 69 0.67 -3.31 10.62
N ASN A 70 -0.28 -2.52 11.11
CA ASN A 70 -0.17 -1.07 11.27
C ASN A 70 0.19 -0.34 9.96
N ILE A 71 -0.37 -0.79 8.83
CA ILE A 71 -0.16 -0.20 7.50
C ILE A 71 -1.27 0.81 7.21
N PRO A 72 -0.95 2.08 6.92
CA PRO A 72 -1.94 3.06 6.51
C PRO A 72 -2.52 2.71 5.13
N GLY A 73 -3.84 2.58 5.09
CA GLY A 73 -4.61 2.37 3.87
C GLY A 73 -5.46 3.58 3.51
N VAL A 74 -5.54 3.93 2.22
CA VAL A 74 -6.45 4.97 1.70
C VAL A 74 -7.28 4.39 0.57
N ASP A 75 -8.60 4.53 0.71
CA ASP A 75 -9.57 4.22 -0.34
C ASP A 75 -10.38 5.47 -0.75
N HIS A 76 -11.32 5.30 -1.68
CA HIS A 76 -12.17 6.36 -2.25
C HIS A 76 -11.43 7.46 -3.03
N ILE A 77 -10.18 7.24 -3.40
CA ILE A 77 -9.42 8.18 -4.24
C ILE A 77 -9.56 7.86 -5.73
N ASP A 78 -9.34 8.84 -6.60
CA ASP A 78 -9.23 8.58 -8.05
C ASP A 78 -7.85 8.00 -8.39
N THR A 79 -7.73 6.67 -8.26
CA THR A 79 -6.51 5.95 -8.63
C THR A 79 -6.20 6.08 -10.12
N ARG A 80 -7.17 6.34 -11.01
CA ARG A 80 -6.88 6.55 -12.44
C ARG A 80 -6.16 7.87 -12.66
N ALA A 81 -6.62 8.93 -12.02
CA ALA A 81 -5.95 10.23 -12.06
C ALA A 81 -4.53 10.13 -11.47
N LEU A 82 -4.39 9.45 -10.32
CA LEU A 82 -3.11 9.24 -9.66
C LEU A 82 -2.13 8.44 -10.53
N VAL A 83 -2.56 7.30 -11.08
CA VAL A 83 -1.71 6.44 -11.93
C VAL A 83 -1.31 7.16 -13.21
N ARG A 84 -2.21 7.94 -13.83
CA ARG A 84 -1.86 8.78 -14.99
C ARG A 84 -0.80 9.80 -14.62
N HIS A 85 -0.95 10.46 -13.48
CA HIS A 85 0.01 11.45 -13.00
C HIS A 85 1.39 10.82 -12.75
N ILE A 86 1.46 9.66 -12.10
CA ILE A 86 2.70 8.91 -11.87
C ILE A 86 3.31 8.46 -13.20
N ARG A 87 2.49 8.02 -14.16
CA ARG A 87 2.99 7.62 -15.49
C ARG A 87 3.62 8.77 -16.26
N ASP A 88 3.05 9.97 -16.14
CA ASP A 88 3.51 11.14 -16.88
C ASP A 88 4.69 11.86 -16.16
N LYS A 89 4.77 11.80 -14.83
CA LYS A 89 5.79 12.49 -14.02
C LYS A 89 6.90 11.57 -13.47
N GLY A 90 6.73 10.25 -13.55
CA GLY A 90 7.60 9.28 -12.93
C GLY A 90 7.22 8.98 -11.47
N ALA A 91 7.97 8.08 -10.84
CA ALA A 91 7.79 7.76 -9.43
C ALA A 91 7.99 9.00 -8.56
N MET A 92 7.06 9.23 -7.62
CA MET A 92 7.06 10.41 -6.76
C MET A 92 7.05 10.00 -5.29
N ARG A 93 7.54 10.89 -4.44
CA ARG A 93 7.43 10.75 -2.99
C ARG A 93 6.01 11.09 -2.56
N ALA A 94 5.47 10.31 -1.64
CA ALA A 94 4.15 10.51 -1.07
C ALA A 94 4.21 10.29 0.45
N CYS A 95 3.26 10.89 1.16
CA CYS A 95 3.07 10.69 2.59
C CYS A 95 1.59 10.43 2.83
N LEU A 96 1.30 9.38 3.60
CA LEU A 96 -0.04 9.08 4.10
C LEU A 96 -0.09 9.46 5.57
N SER A 97 -1.12 10.21 5.95
CA SER A 97 -1.33 10.63 7.33
C SER A 97 -2.80 10.47 7.69
N THR A 98 -3.05 9.86 8.85
CA THR A 98 -4.38 9.73 9.47
C THR A 98 -4.56 10.65 10.68
N ILE A 99 -3.47 11.31 11.12
CA ILE A 99 -3.39 12.08 12.38
C ILE A 99 -3.24 13.57 12.07
N ASP A 100 -2.33 13.87 11.15
CA ASP A 100 -2.06 15.22 10.67
C ASP A 100 -2.93 15.47 9.44
N THR A 101 -3.87 16.41 9.58
CA THR A 101 -4.80 16.83 8.53
C THR A 101 -4.33 18.09 7.82
N ASP A 102 -3.22 18.68 8.24
CA ASP A 102 -2.67 19.87 7.58
C ASP A 102 -1.92 19.46 6.30
N ALA A 103 -2.41 19.93 5.16
CA ALA A 103 -1.86 19.57 3.86
C ALA A 103 -0.40 20.03 3.72
N ASP A 104 -0.08 21.23 4.20
CA ASP A 104 1.26 21.80 4.07
C ASP A 104 2.27 21.01 4.91
N SER A 105 1.93 20.67 6.16
CA SER A 105 2.79 19.81 6.99
C SER A 105 3.04 18.43 6.39
N VAL A 106 2.01 17.78 5.84
CA VAL A 106 2.15 16.45 5.20
C VAL A 106 2.97 16.53 3.91
N ILE A 107 2.82 17.61 3.13
CA ILE A 107 3.64 17.86 1.93
C ILE A 107 5.10 18.08 2.32
N GLU A 108 5.38 18.84 3.38
CA GLU A 108 6.74 19.02 3.89
C GLU A 108 7.37 17.68 4.32
N LYS A 109 6.61 16.83 5.02
CA LYS A 109 7.07 15.46 5.36
C LYS A 109 7.37 14.63 4.13
N ALA A 110 6.52 14.67 3.10
CA ALA A 110 6.75 13.99 1.83
C ALA A 110 8.01 14.52 1.11
N ARG A 111 8.26 15.83 1.16
CA ARG A 111 9.44 16.48 0.57
C ARG A 111 10.73 16.23 1.36
N ASN A 112 10.64 16.07 2.67
CA ASN A 112 11.76 15.75 3.55
C ASN A 112 12.05 14.24 3.61
N SER A 113 11.14 13.40 3.10
CA SER A 113 11.39 11.96 2.99
C SER A 113 12.63 11.69 2.13
N PRO A 114 13.55 10.83 2.60
CA PRO A 114 14.72 10.43 1.83
C PRO A 114 14.31 9.88 0.46
N PRO A 115 15.04 10.22 -0.61
CA PRO A 115 14.82 9.60 -1.91
C PRO A 115 15.06 8.09 -1.83
N MET A 116 14.32 7.35 -2.66
CA MET A 116 14.47 5.91 -2.77
C MET A 116 15.70 5.50 -3.61
N GLU A 117 16.13 6.37 -4.52
CA GLU A 117 17.41 6.25 -5.21
C GLU A 117 18.55 6.23 -4.18
N ASN A 118 19.31 5.13 -4.15
CA ASN A 118 20.39 4.82 -3.22
C ASN A 118 20.00 4.40 -1.79
N ARG A 119 18.75 4.00 -1.50
CA ARG A 119 18.49 3.25 -0.27
C ARG A 119 18.89 1.79 -0.43
N GLU A 120 19.81 1.32 0.42
CA GLU A 120 20.05 -0.12 0.63
C GLU A 120 18.83 -0.73 1.34
N LEU A 121 17.82 -1.12 0.58
CA LEU A 121 16.65 -1.84 1.10
C LEU A 121 16.94 -3.35 1.23
N ALA A 122 17.97 -3.86 0.53
CA ALA A 122 18.38 -5.26 0.58
C ALA A 122 18.80 -5.70 2.00
N SER A 123 19.42 -4.81 2.78
CA SER A 123 19.85 -5.10 4.16
C SER A 123 18.69 -5.14 5.16
N VAL A 124 17.55 -4.53 4.83
CA VAL A 124 16.32 -4.53 5.66
C VAL A 124 15.47 -5.77 5.41
N VAL A 125 15.69 -6.42 4.26
CA VAL A 125 14.95 -7.60 3.78
C VAL A 125 15.60 -8.93 4.20
N THR A 126 16.85 -8.92 4.68
CA THR A 126 17.60 -10.13 5.08
C THR A 126 17.26 -10.62 6.48
#